data_AF-A0A496Z2W5-F1
#
_entry.id   AF-A0A496Z2W5-F1
#
_cell.length_a   1.000
_cell.length_b   1.000
_cell.length_c   1.000
_cell.angle_alpha   90.00
_cell.angle_beta   90.00
_cell.angle_gamma   90.00
#
_symmetry.space_group_name_H-M   'P 1'
#
loop_
_entity.id
_entity.type
_entity.pdbx_description
1 polymer ?
#
loop_
_entity_poly.entity_id
_entity_poly.type
_entity_poly.pdbx_seq_one_letter_code
_entity_poly.pdbx_strand_id
1 'polypeptide(L)'
;MNELQKQTRNGKNGGRTRNSVLRQLATLQNMTLEQLREKWLDLYGSDPPRYKKQFLVKRLAYRIQELFYGGLSETAKTRLRQIAREKGFEYDGRIFRSLSAVAREITGTRWNGKVFFGLNKTYGKKNGGGKNA
;
A
#
# COMPACT_ATOMS: atom_id res chain seq x y z
N MET A 1 -17.08 43.84 21.27
CA MET A 1 -18.35 43.46 20.59
C MET A 1 -18.09 43.46 19.08
N ASN A 2 -18.30 42.42 18.28
CA ASN A 2 -18.83 41.10 18.56
C ASN A 2 -18.05 40.07 17.72
N GLU A 3 -17.15 39.37 18.40
CA GLU A 3 -16.24 38.35 17.88
C GLU A 3 -16.89 36.95 17.96
N LEU A 4 -18.23 36.89 17.79
CA LEU A 4 -19.06 35.72 18.12
C LEU A 4 -19.89 35.16 16.96
N GLN A 5 -19.55 35.46 15.70
CA GLN A 5 -20.28 34.90 14.55
C GLN A 5 -19.43 34.18 13.48
N LYS A 6 -18.12 33.98 13.69
CA LYS A 6 -17.26 33.25 12.72
C LYS A 6 -16.89 31.81 13.10
N GLN A 7 -17.63 31.18 14.02
CA GLN A 7 -17.32 29.82 14.49
C GLN A 7 -18.53 28.86 14.50
N THR A 8 -19.36 28.78 13.45
CA THR A 8 -20.42 27.74 13.38
C THR A 8 -20.77 27.24 11.97
N ARG A 9 -19.84 27.20 11.02
CA ARG A 9 -20.12 26.60 9.68
C ARG A 9 -19.37 25.32 9.31
N ASN A 10 -18.35 24.89 10.07
CA ASN A 10 -17.48 23.77 9.64
C ASN A 10 -17.65 22.45 10.41
N GLY A 11 -18.72 22.28 11.20
CA GLY A 11 -18.94 21.07 12.04
C GLY A 11 -19.85 19.98 11.44
N LYS A 12 -20.56 20.25 10.32
CA LYS A 12 -21.61 19.34 9.81
C LYS A 12 -21.18 18.40 8.66
N ASN A 13 -19.99 18.59 8.06
CA ASN A 13 -19.56 17.79 6.90
C ASN A 13 -18.81 16.50 7.23
N GLY A 14 -18.11 16.42 8.39
CA GLY A 14 -17.41 15.20 8.82
C GLY A 14 -18.33 14.06 9.28
N GLY A 15 -19.47 14.40 9.89
CA GLY A 15 -20.49 13.43 10.31
C GLY A 15 -21.25 12.83 9.13
N ARG A 16 -21.54 13.63 8.10
CA ARG A 16 -22.26 13.18 6.89
C ARG A 16 -21.41 12.25 6.02
N THR A 17 -20.10 12.48 5.94
CA THR A 17 -19.15 11.63 5.21
C THR A 17 -18.82 10.34 5.96
N ARG A 18 -18.58 10.38 7.28
CA ARG A 18 -18.41 9.17 8.10
C ARG A 18 -19.64 8.25 8.05
N ASN A 19 -20.85 8.81 8.09
CA ASN A 19 -22.10 8.06 7.95
C ASN A 19 -22.28 7.45 6.55
N SER A 20 -21.75 8.10 5.50
CA SER A 20 -21.75 7.54 4.14
C SER A 20 -20.83 6.33 4.03
N VAL A 21 -19.62 6.40 4.60
CA VAL A 21 -18.68 5.26 4.63
C VAL A 21 -19.28 4.06 5.38
N LEU A 22 -19.86 4.27 6.55
CA LEU A 22 -20.49 3.19 7.34
C LEU A 22 -21.66 2.52 6.59
N ARG A 23 -22.48 3.30 5.89
CA ARG A 23 -23.54 2.77 5.03
C ARG A 23 -22.97 1.92 3.89
N GLN A 24 -21.94 2.41 3.20
CA GLN A 24 -21.30 1.67 2.13
C GLN A 24 -20.63 0.37 2.61
N LEU A 25 -20.04 0.37 3.82
CA LEU A 25 -19.49 -0.82 4.45
C LEU A 25 -20.57 -1.85 4.79
N ALA A 26 -21.72 -1.40 5.32
CA ALA A 26 -22.86 -2.26 5.60
C ALA A 26 -23.43 -2.89 4.32
N THR A 27 -23.49 -2.14 3.21
CA THR A 27 -23.91 -2.69 1.91
C THR A 27 -22.94 -3.76 1.41
N LEU A 28 -21.63 -3.56 1.54
CA LEU A 28 -20.61 -4.55 1.12
C LEU A 28 -20.74 -5.90 1.84
N GLN A 29 -21.13 -5.90 3.12
CA GLN A 29 -21.29 -7.14 3.89
C GLN A 29 -22.44 -8.02 3.37
N ASN A 30 -23.47 -7.38 2.82
CA ASN A 30 -24.68 -8.06 2.34
C ASN A 30 -24.63 -8.42 0.84
N MET A 31 -23.61 -7.96 0.10
CA MET A 31 -23.44 -8.27 -1.32
C MET A 31 -23.10 -9.74 -1.56
N THR A 32 -23.53 -10.29 -2.71
CA THR A 32 -23.15 -11.64 -3.17
C THR A 32 -21.73 -11.65 -3.73
N LEU A 33 -21.15 -12.85 -3.95
CA LEU A 33 -19.79 -12.97 -4.49
C LEU A 33 -19.65 -12.32 -5.87
N GLU A 34 -20.68 -12.41 -6.72
CA GLU A 34 -20.71 -11.83 -8.06
C GLU A 34 -20.73 -10.30 -8.01
N GLN A 35 -21.57 -9.72 -7.15
CA GLN A 35 -21.62 -8.27 -6.93
C GLN A 35 -20.30 -7.71 -6.39
N LEU A 36 -19.61 -8.47 -5.54
CA LEU A 36 -18.29 -8.09 -5.04
C LEU A 36 -17.21 -8.15 -6.14
N ARG A 37 -17.34 -9.04 -7.12
CA ARG A 37 -16.43 -9.13 -8.27
C ARG A 37 -16.66 -7.99 -9.26
N GLU A 38 -17.91 -7.66 -9.55
CA GLU A 38 -18.28 -6.52 -10.38
C GLU A 38 -17.75 -5.21 -9.79
N LYS A 39 -17.96 -5.00 -8.48
CA LYS A 39 -17.44 -3.82 -7.78
C LYS A 39 -15.91 -3.78 -7.69
N TRP A 40 -15.27 -4.94 -7.70
CA TRP A 40 -13.81 -5.02 -7.79
C TRP A 40 -13.32 -4.57 -9.17
N LEU A 41 -13.96 -5.03 -10.23
CA LEU A 41 -13.64 -4.66 -11.60
C LEU A 41 -13.79 -3.13 -11.81
N ASP A 42 -14.86 -2.55 -11.29
CA ASP A 42 -15.10 -1.09 -11.35
C ASP A 42 -14.01 -0.28 -10.61
N LEU A 43 -13.57 -0.73 -9.44
CA LEU A 43 -12.62 0.02 -8.61
C LEU A 43 -11.13 -0.20 -8.93
N TYR A 44 -10.79 -1.34 -9.52
CA TYR A 44 -9.39 -1.75 -9.75
C TYR A 44 -9.07 -2.04 -11.23
N GLY A 45 -10.06 -2.15 -12.12
CA GLY A 45 -9.86 -2.37 -13.56
C GLY A 45 -9.27 -3.74 -13.91
N SER A 46 -9.25 -4.69 -12.97
CA SER A 46 -8.68 -6.03 -13.15
C SER A 46 -9.55 -7.08 -12.47
N ASP A 47 -9.46 -8.33 -12.92
CA ASP A 47 -10.13 -9.44 -12.23
C ASP A 47 -9.64 -9.59 -10.78
N PRO A 48 -10.54 -9.84 -9.82
CA PRO A 48 -10.14 -10.15 -8.45
C PRO A 48 -9.39 -11.49 -8.43
N PRO A 49 -8.29 -11.60 -7.67
CA PRO A 49 -7.68 -12.89 -7.40
C PRO A 49 -8.69 -13.85 -6.75
N ARG A 50 -8.47 -15.16 -6.88
CA ARG A 50 -9.32 -16.20 -6.25
C ARG A 50 -9.27 -16.09 -4.73
N TYR A 51 -10.13 -15.26 -4.16
CA TYR A 51 -10.26 -15.01 -2.74
C TYR A 51 -11.61 -15.51 -2.20
N LYS A 52 -11.62 -15.86 -0.91
CA LYS A 52 -12.89 -16.08 -0.19
C LYS A 52 -13.64 -14.76 -0.07
N LYS A 53 -14.98 -14.80 -0.12
CA LYS A 53 -15.89 -13.62 -0.05
C LYS A 53 -15.47 -12.58 0.99
N GLN A 54 -15.12 -13.03 2.20
CA GLN A 54 -14.73 -12.16 3.31
C GLN A 54 -13.50 -11.28 3.01
N PHE A 55 -12.55 -11.76 2.20
CA PHE A 55 -11.37 -10.98 1.81
C PHE A 55 -11.72 -9.90 0.77
N LEU A 56 -12.63 -10.20 -0.16
CA LEU A 56 -13.14 -9.19 -1.10
C LEU A 56 -13.84 -8.06 -0.36
N VAL A 57 -14.70 -8.40 0.61
CA VAL A 57 -15.37 -7.41 1.46
C VAL A 57 -14.35 -6.55 2.21
N LYS A 58 -13.33 -7.15 2.85
CA LYS A 58 -12.29 -6.42 3.58
C LYS A 58 -11.48 -5.48 2.67
N ARG A 59 -11.14 -5.94 1.46
CA ARG A 59 -10.31 -5.15 0.53
C ARG A 59 -11.10 -4.02 -0.14
N LEU A 60 -12.38 -4.24 -0.46
CA LEU A 60 -13.27 -3.20 -0.96
C LEU A 60 -13.60 -2.18 0.13
N ALA A 61 -13.81 -2.63 1.38
CA ALA A 61 -13.97 -1.76 2.54
C ALA A 61 -12.77 -0.83 2.70
N TYR A 62 -11.56 -1.41 2.63
CA TYR A 62 -10.32 -0.64 2.69
C TYR A 62 -10.19 0.36 1.54
N ARG A 63 -10.57 -0.04 0.31
CA ARG A 63 -10.56 0.87 -0.85
C ARG A 63 -11.48 2.07 -0.68
N ILE A 64 -12.69 1.83 -0.18
CA ILE A 64 -13.65 2.89 0.13
C ILE A 64 -13.10 3.81 1.22
N GLN A 65 -12.44 3.25 2.24
CA GLN A 65 -11.77 4.04 3.27
C GLN A 65 -10.63 4.88 2.70
N GLU A 66 -9.77 4.34 1.83
CA GLU A 66 -8.69 5.08 1.16
C GLU A 66 -9.21 6.23 0.28
N LEU A 67 -10.31 6.02 -0.45
CA LEU A 67 -10.90 7.05 -1.30
C LEU A 67 -11.49 8.22 -0.50
N PHE A 68 -11.99 7.94 0.70
CA PHE A 68 -12.63 8.95 1.55
C PHE A 68 -11.69 9.64 2.54
N TYR A 69 -10.81 8.89 3.19
CA TYR A 69 -9.89 9.43 4.20
C TYR A 69 -8.50 9.77 3.63
N GLY A 70 -8.26 9.43 2.35
CA GLY A 70 -6.93 9.38 1.78
C GLY A 70 -6.21 8.10 2.21
N GLY A 71 -5.28 7.62 1.38
CA GLY A 71 -4.36 6.56 1.77
C GLY A 71 -3.41 7.00 2.89
N LEU A 72 -2.32 6.25 3.09
CA LEU A 72 -1.28 6.65 4.04
C LEU A 72 -0.80 8.09 3.72
N SER A 73 -0.90 9.02 4.68
CA SER A 73 -0.52 10.42 4.45
C SER A 73 0.92 10.51 3.97
N GLU A 74 1.25 11.51 3.14
CA GLU A 74 2.65 11.69 2.70
C GLU A 74 3.60 11.91 3.87
N THR A 75 3.12 12.46 4.99
CA THR A 75 3.87 12.56 6.24
C THR A 75 4.15 11.19 6.86
N ALA A 76 3.17 10.28 6.89
CA ALA A 76 3.34 8.91 7.39
C ALA A 76 4.22 8.06 6.46
N LYS A 77 4.06 8.17 5.13
CA LYS A 77 4.99 7.56 4.16
C LYS A 77 6.41 8.09 4.33
N THR A 78 6.57 9.39 4.51
CA THR A 78 7.89 10.02 4.73
C THR A 78 8.51 9.53 6.03
N ARG A 79 7.72 9.41 7.11
CA ARG A 79 8.19 8.89 8.39
C ARG A 79 8.55 7.40 8.33
N LEU A 80 7.80 6.57 7.59
CA LEU A 80 8.18 5.18 7.32
C LEU A 80 9.48 5.09 6.51
N ARG A 81 9.66 5.93 5.48
CA ARG A 81 10.93 6.03 4.74
C ARG A 81 12.09 6.49 5.63
N GLN A 82 11.82 7.42 6.55
CA GLN A 82 12.81 7.92 7.50
C GLN A 82 13.21 6.82 8.49
N ILE A 83 12.25 6.09 9.09
CA ILE A 83 12.54 4.96 9.99
C ILE A 83 13.33 3.86 9.26
N ALA A 84 12.97 3.56 8.01
CA ALA A 84 13.71 2.62 7.18
C ALA A 84 15.13 3.12 6.82
N ARG A 85 15.35 4.43 6.73
CA ARG A 85 16.68 5.04 6.54
C ARG A 85 17.48 5.10 7.83
N GLU A 86 16.85 5.41 8.96
CA GLU A 86 17.47 5.60 10.28
C GLU A 86 17.95 4.28 10.87
N LYS A 87 17.20 3.18 10.66
CA LYS A 87 17.56 1.88 11.23
C LYS A 87 18.64 1.12 10.45
N GLY A 88 19.09 1.63 9.31
CA GLY A 88 20.10 0.97 8.48
C GLY A 88 19.73 -0.46 8.08
N PHE A 89 20.73 -1.29 7.81
CA PHE A 89 20.60 -2.71 7.53
C PHE A 89 21.24 -3.49 8.68
N GLU A 90 20.47 -4.32 9.37
CA GLU A 90 20.99 -5.15 10.45
C GLU A 90 21.64 -6.42 9.90
N TYR A 91 22.85 -6.72 10.35
CA TYR A 91 23.55 -7.97 10.11
C TYR A 91 24.39 -8.33 11.33
N ASP A 92 24.27 -9.56 11.82
CA ASP A 92 25.00 -10.05 13.00
C ASP A 92 24.89 -9.13 14.24
N GLY A 93 23.67 -8.62 14.49
CA GLY A 93 23.39 -7.70 15.61
C GLY A 93 23.99 -6.29 15.46
N ARG A 94 24.59 -5.97 14.31
CA ARG A 94 25.17 -4.65 14.01
C ARG A 94 24.37 -3.93 12.93
N ILE A 95 24.22 -2.62 13.07
CA ILE A 95 23.54 -1.78 12.08
C ILE A 95 24.56 -1.21 11.08
N PHE A 96 24.32 -1.47 9.80
CA PHE A 96 25.14 -0.98 8.69
C PHE A 96 24.39 0.08 7.88
N ARG A 97 25.11 1.12 7.46
CA ARG A 97 24.55 2.25 6.67
C ARG A 97 24.09 1.88 5.26
N SER A 98 24.45 0.70 4.75
CA SER A 98 24.07 0.24 3.40
C SER A 98 24.26 -1.27 3.22
N LEU A 99 23.55 -1.86 2.27
CA LEU A 99 23.77 -3.25 1.85
C LEU A 99 25.20 -3.51 1.38
N SER A 100 25.86 -2.53 0.74
CA SER A 100 27.26 -2.70 0.35
C SER A 100 28.18 -2.77 1.57
N ALA A 101 27.83 -2.09 2.67
CA ALA A 101 28.58 -2.19 3.92
C ALA A 101 28.41 -3.57 4.57
N VAL A 102 27.20 -4.14 4.55
CA VAL A 102 26.96 -5.53 4.98
C VAL A 102 27.71 -6.52 4.09
N ALA A 103 27.62 -6.38 2.76
CA ALA A 103 28.29 -7.28 1.83
C ALA A 103 29.82 -7.26 2.01
N ARG A 104 30.40 -6.09 2.33
CA ARG A 104 31.83 -5.98 2.65
C ARG A 104 32.18 -6.64 3.98
N GLU A 105 31.32 -6.55 5.00
CA GLU A 105 31.52 -7.26 6.27
C GLU A 105 31.58 -8.78 6.04
N ILE A 106 30.67 -9.31 5.21
CA ILE A 106 30.59 -10.74 4.91
C ILE A 106 31.78 -11.23 4.07
N THR A 107 32.15 -10.46 3.04
CA THR A 107 33.09 -10.93 1.99
C THR A 107 34.52 -10.40 2.15
N GLY A 108 34.75 -9.45 3.07
CA GLY A 108 36.03 -8.73 3.21
C GLY A 108 36.39 -7.81 2.04
N THR A 109 35.59 -7.78 0.97
CA THR A 109 35.89 -7.07 -0.29
C THR A 109 34.74 -6.14 -0.69
N ARG A 110 35.01 -5.15 -1.55
CA ARG A 110 33.96 -4.21 -2.00
C ARG A 110 33.03 -4.90 -3.01
N TRP A 111 31.77 -5.08 -2.62
CA TRP A 111 30.69 -5.56 -3.49
C TRP A 111 29.59 -4.51 -3.65
N ASN A 112 28.88 -4.55 -4.80
CA ASN A 112 27.59 -3.88 -4.91
C ASN A 112 26.57 -4.66 -4.08
N GLY A 113 26.15 -4.11 -2.94
CA GLY A 113 25.27 -4.79 -2.00
C GLY A 113 23.96 -5.28 -2.62
N LYS A 114 23.35 -4.53 -3.54
CA LYS A 114 22.12 -4.98 -4.20
C LYS A 114 22.33 -6.20 -5.09
N VAL A 115 23.50 -6.34 -5.70
CA VAL A 115 23.87 -7.50 -6.52
C VAL A 115 24.17 -8.70 -5.62
N PHE A 116 24.97 -8.49 -4.57
CA PHE A 116 25.33 -9.52 -3.60
C PHE A 116 24.09 -10.15 -2.94
N PHE A 117 23.08 -9.33 -2.59
CA PHE A 117 21.82 -9.80 -2.02
C PHE A 117 20.74 -10.14 -3.06
N GLY A 118 21.05 -10.15 -4.36
CA GLY A 118 20.08 -10.51 -5.41
C GLY A 118 18.87 -9.57 -5.54
N LEU A 119 18.98 -8.32 -5.08
CA LEU A 119 17.90 -7.34 -5.07
C LEU A 119 17.77 -6.53 -6.38
N ASN A 120 18.68 -6.72 -7.33
CA ASN A 120 18.56 -6.12 -8.66
C ASN A 120 17.67 -6.98 -9.57
N LYS A 121 16.48 -6.43 -9.91
CA LYS A 121 15.59 -6.96 -10.94
C LYS A 121 16.19 -6.74 -12.33
N THR A 122 17.06 -7.63 -12.77
CA THR A 122 17.37 -7.79 -14.19
C THR A 122 17.34 -9.24 -14.60
N TYR A 123 16.26 -9.96 -14.29
CA TYR A 123 15.71 -11.08 -15.08
C TYR A 123 14.21 -11.21 -14.68
N GLY A 124 13.21 -11.18 -15.57
CA GLY A 124 13.25 -11.25 -17.02
C GLY A 124 12.15 -10.45 -17.73
N LYS A 125 12.50 -10.02 -18.94
CA LYS A 125 11.58 -9.79 -20.05
C LYS A 125 12.07 -10.68 -21.19
N LYS A 126 11.23 -11.59 -21.71
CA LYS A 126 11.24 -12.06 -23.10
C LYS A 126 9.84 -12.53 -23.48
N ASN A 127 9.12 -11.67 -24.19
CA ASN A 127 8.08 -12.07 -25.15
C ASN A 127 8.77 -12.32 -26.49
N GLY A 128 8.39 -13.39 -27.19
CA GLY A 128 8.35 -13.47 -28.66
C GLY A 128 9.47 -14.21 -29.39
N GLY A 129 9.10 -15.34 -30.02
CA GLY A 129 9.53 -15.69 -31.39
C GLY A 129 10.46 -16.90 -31.55
N GLY A 130 9.93 -18.00 -32.09
CA GLY A 130 10.75 -19.12 -32.59
C GLY A 130 9.93 -20.35 -32.95
N LYS A 131 9.33 -20.36 -34.15
CA LYS A 131 8.90 -21.57 -34.87
C LYS A 131 10.12 -22.48 -35.09
N ASN A 132 9.90 -23.80 -35.09
CA ASN A 132 10.60 -24.91 -35.77
C ASN A 132 10.05 -26.18 -35.08
N ALA A 133 9.65 -27.27 -35.71
CA ALA A 133 9.63 -27.75 -37.09
C ALA A 133 8.53 -28.83 -37.18
#